data_AF-A0A101WUK0-F1
#
_entry.id   AF-A0A101WUK0-F1
#
_cell.length_a   1.000
_cell.length_b   1.000
_cell.length_c   1.000
_cell.angle_alpha   90.00
_cell.angle_beta   90.00
_cell.angle_gamma   90.00
#
_symmetry.space_group_name_H-M   'P 1'
#
loop_
_entity.id
_entity.type
_entity.pdbx_description
1 polymer ?
#
loop_
_entity_poly.entity_id
_entity_poly.type
_entity_poly.pdbx_seq_one_letter_code
_entity_poly.pdbx_strand_id
1 'polypeptide(L)'
;MIAGRDFVNQVLTEIENSILKPLEDIESSVEGILEGIAEGMNLEKPRVIATINPVNECGEFMGEDRQCQGIAGRYLAEESIILINYKVDINTILHLFAHHIHAIEVGRAKYAQVRRLEELRLPWELRPTEVIAIYRTAQLIKALSPRAWRTYNEEVKPRIKEIDERLGNVRLMVNYLERQVEHVISSRKSI
;
A
#
# COMPACT_ATOMS: atom_id res chain seq x y z
N MET A 1 38.37 -3.48 8.91
CA MET A 1 37.18 -3.50 8.02
C MET A 1 36.05 -4.43 8.50
N ILE A 2 36.15 -5.06 9.69
CA ILE A 2 35.12 -5.97 10.21
C ILE A 2 33.91 -5.18 10.78
N ALA A 3 34.17 -4.14 11.59
CA ALA A 3 33.14 -3.32 12.22
C ALA A 3 32.16 -2.60 11.26
N GLY A 4 32.60 -2.25 10.04
CA GLY A 4 31.73 -1.60 9.04
C GLY A 4 30.75 -2.58 8.38
N ARG A 5 31.16 -3.85 8.19
CA ARG A 5 30.28 -4.91 7.67
C ARG A 5 29.24 -5.30 8.71
N ASP A 6 29.62 -5.30 9.98
CA ASP A 6 28.72 -5.61 11.09
C ASP A 6 27.61 -4.56 11.24
N PHE A 7 27.91 -3.28 11.05
CA PHE A 7 26.90 -2.21 11.10
C PHE A 7 25.94 -2.25 9.91
N VAL A 8 26.41 -2.48 8.68
CA VAL A 8 25.51 -2.63 7.51
C VAL A 8 24.52 -3.78 7.71
N ASN A 9 24.99 -4.93 8.23
CA ASN A 9 24.11 -6.04 8.54
C ASN A 9 23.08 -5.68 9.62
N GLN A 10 23.45 -4.87 10.62
CA GLN A 10 22.50 -4.36 11.62
C GLN A 10 21.43 -3.48 10.97
N VAL A 11 21.81 -2.54 10.08
CA VAL A 11 20.85 -1.69 9.35
C VAL A 11 19.89 -2.53 8.51
N LEU A 12 20.40 -3.49 7.74
CA LEU A 12 19.57 -4.38 6.92
C LEU A 12 18.62 -5.23 7.78
N THR A 13 19.12 -5.79 8.89
CA THR A 13 18.30 -6.56 9.83
C THR A 13 17.20 -5.70 10.46
N GLU A 14 17.49 -4.43 10.75
CA GLU A 14 16.52 -3.50 11.31
C GLU A 14 15.45 -3.11 10.26
N ILE A 15 15.82 -2.85 9.01
CA ILE A 15 14.87 -2.62 7.91
C ILE A 15 13.92 -3.82 7.75
N GLU A 16 14.50 -5.02 7.72
CA GLU A 16 13.76 -6.27 7.58
C GLU A 16 12.74 -6.46 8.71
N ASN A 17 13.19 -6.38 9.96
CA ASN A 17 12.36 -6.71 11.11
C ASN A 17 11.37 -5.61 11.52
N SER A 18 11.70 -4.35 11.24
CA SER A 18 10.93 -3.21 11.72
C SER A 18 10.06 -2.58 10.64
N ILE A 19 10.31 -2.87 9.35
CA ILE A 19 9.53 -2.33 8.23
C ILE A 19 8.98 -3.46 7.37
N LEU A 20 9.83 -4.29 6.75
CA LEU A 20 9.37 -5.25 5.74
C LEU A 20 8.45 -6.33 6.32
N LYS A 21 8.85 -7.00 7.40
CA LYS A 21 7.98 -8.01 8.05
C LYS A 21 6.65 -7.44 8.54
N PRO A 22 6.60 -6.28 9.24
CA PRO A 22 5.31 -5.67 9.58
C PRO A 22 4.44 -5.31 8.37
N LEU A 23 5.02 -4.95 7.21
CA LEU A 23 4.27 -4.74 5.98
C LEU A 23 3.68 -6.06 5.46
N GLU A 24 4.47 -7.14 5.42
CA GLU A 24 4.00 -8.48 5.03
C GLU A 24 2.90 -9.02 5.95
N ASP A 25 3.00 -8.74 7.25
CA ASP A 25 1.95 -9.05 8.23
C ASP A 25 0.66 -8.28 7.91
N ILE A 26 0.74 -6.98 7.58
CA ILE A 26 -0.41 -6.19 7.14
C ILE A 26 -1.00 -6.77 5.85
N GLU A 27 -0.17 -7.11 4.85
CA GLU A 27 -0.62 -7.75 3.60
C GLU A 27 -1.41 -9.02 3.92
N SER A 28 -0.85 -9.91 4.74
CA SER A 28 -1.46 -11.19 5.11
C SER A 28 -2.79 -11.02 5.83
N SER A 29 -2.87 -10.12 6.82
CA SER A 29 -4.13 -9.87 7.55
C SER A 29 -5.19 -9.20 6.69
N VAL A 30 -4.81 -8.27 5.79
CA VAL A 30 -5.75 -7.66 4.85
C VAL A 30 -6.23 -8.68 3.84
N GLU A 31 -5.34 -9.53 3.32
CA GLU A 31 -5.72 -10.64 2.44
C GLU A 31 -6.71 -11.58 3.12
N GLY A 32 -6.51 -11.94 4.39
CA GLY A 32 -7.47 -12.77 5.13
C GLY A 32 -8.85 -12.12 5.31
N ILE A 33 -8.91 -10.79 5.46
CA ILE A 33 -10.17 -10.04 5.45
C ILE A 33 -10.86 -10.17 4.08
N LEU A 34 -10.11 -9.91 3.01
CA LEU A 34 -10.66 -9.93 1.64
C LEU A 34 -11.06 -11.34 1.20
N GLU A 35 -10.31 -12.36 1.60
CA GLU A 35 -10.60 -13.77 1.34
C GLU A 35 -11.97 -14.15 1.88
N GLY A 36 -12.25 -13.85 3.15
CA GLY A 36 -13.54 -14.16 3.76
C GLY A 36 -14.74 -13.48 3.08
N ILE A 37 -14.53 -12.33 2.43
CA ILE A 37 -15.57 -11.66 1.65
C ILE A 37 -15.66 -12.30 0.25
N ALA A 38 -14.53 -12.51 -0.42
CA ALA A 38 -14.45 -13.06 -1.77
C ALA A 38 -15.06 -14.47 -1.85
N GLU A 39 -14.78 -15.32 -0.87
CA GLU A 39 -15.36 -16.66 -0.76
C GLU A 39 -16.90 -16.61 -0.66
N GLY A 40 -17.43 -15.70 0.17
CA GLY A 40 -18.87 -15.50 0.31
C GLY A 40 -19.56 -15.02 -0.97
N MET A 41 -18.79 -14.42 -1.90
CA MET A 41 -19.25 -13.95 -3.20
C MET A 41 -18.87 -14.89 -4.36
N ASN A 42 -18.14 -15.97 -4.09
CA ASN A 42 -17.53 -16.86 -5.09
C ASN A 42 -16.69 -16.09 -6.14
N LEU A 43 -15.82 -15.20 -5.65
CA LEU A 43 -14.92 -14.39 -6.46
C LEU A 43 -13.46 -14.77 -6.19
N GLU A 44 -12.60 -14.57 -7.19
CA GLU A 44 -11.15 -14.62 -6.99
C GLU A 44 -10.73 -13.46 -6.07
N LYS A 45 -9.76 -13.70 -5.18
CA LYS A 45 -9.21 -12.69 -4.28
C LYS A 45 -8.07 -11.93 -4.98
N PRO A 46 -7.92 -10.61 -4.79
CA PRO A 46 -6.74 -9.89 -5.26
C PRO A 46 -5.53 -10.19 -4.37
N ARG A 47 -4.33 -9.94 -4.92
CA ARG A 47 -3.11 -9.84 -4.11
C ARG A 47 -3.05 -8.47 -3.45
N VAL A 48 -2.53 -8.39 -2.24
CA VAL A 48 -2.30 -7.12 -1.53
C VAL A 48 -0.79 -6.84 -1.48
N ILE A 49 -0.42 -5.58 -1.66
CA ILE A 49 0.95 -5.08 -1.43
C ILE A 49 0.86 -3.86 -0.53
N ALA A 50 1.58 -3.88 0.59
CA ALA A 50 1.67 -2.78 1.53
C ALA A 50 2.95 -1.97 1.29
N THR A 51 2.86 -0.65 1.38
CA THR A 51 4.00 0.24 1.18
C THR A 51 4.07 1.38 2.19
N ILE A 52 5.29 1.79 2.54
CA ILE A 52 5.54 3.05 3.25
C ILE A 52 5.65 4.25 2.31
N ASN A 53 5.76 4.01 1.00
CA ASN A 53 5.88 5.07 0.02
C ASN A 53 4.55 5.83 -0.14
N PRO A 54 4.60 7.12 -0.50
CA PRO A 54 3.41 7.84 -0.91
C PRO A 54 2.74 7.15 -2.11
N VAL A 55 1.40 7.08 -2.09
CA VAL A 55 0.59 6.58 -3.21
C VAL A 55 -0.23 7.75 -3.75
N ASN A 56 -0.27 7.88 -5.08
CA ASN A 56 -0.91 9.01 -5.76
C ASN A 56 -1.91 8.53 -6.82
N GLU A 57 -2.90 9.36 -7.13
CA GLU A 57 -3.94 9.05 -8.13
C GLU A 57 -3.41 8.89 -9.56
N CYS A 58 -2.35 9.62 -9.91
CA CYS A 58 -1.86 9.76 -11.29
C CYS A 58 -0.87 8.66 -11.74
N GLY A 59 -0.51 7.72 -10.85
CA GLY A 59 0.55 6.74 -11.15
C GLY A 59 1.95 7.35 -11.31
N GLU A 60 2.83 6.68 -12.08
CA GLU A 60 4.25 7.05 -12.28
C GLU A 60 4.47 8.22 -13.26
N PHE A 61 3.44 8.66 -13.97
CA PHE A 61 3.58 9.72 -14.99
C PHE A 61 3.38 11.10 -14.36
N MET A 62 4.39 11.59 -13.65
CA MET A 62 4.47 12.98 -13.20
C MET A 62 5.46 13.76 -14.08
N GLY A 63 4.92 14.71 -14.85
CA GLY A 63 5.65 15.94 -15.18
C GLY A 63 5.51 16.92 -14.01
N GLU A 64 6.50 17.79 -13.81
CA GLU A 64 6.71 18.60 -12.60
C GLU A 64 5.54 19.53 -12.19
N ASP A 65 4.54 19.74 -13.06
CA ASP A 65 3.50 20.77 -12.91
C ASP A 65 2.08 20.29 -12.57
N ARG A 66 1.85 18.98 -12.27
CA ARG A 66 0.51 18.50 -11.88
C ARG A 66 0.42 18.13 -10.40
N GLN A 67 -0.45 18.84 -9.68
CA GLN A 67 -0.82 18.51 -8.30
C GLN A 67 -1.69 17.25 -8.31
N CYS A 68 -1.07 16.09 -8.13
CA CYS A 68 -1.79 14.84 -7.93
C CYS A 68 -2.10 14.67 -6.44
N GLN A 69 -3.35 14.29 -6.15
CA GLN A 69 -3.80 14.06 -4.78
C GLN A 69 -3.18 12.76 -4.25
N GLY A 70 -2.67 12.82 -3.01
CA GLY A 70 -2.22 11.65 -2.28
C GLY A 70 -3.41 10.81 -1.84
N ILE A 71 -3.33 9.50 -2.05
CA ILE A 71 -4.38 8.53 -1.70
C ILE A 71 -3.81 7.42 -0.81
N ALA A 72 -4.69 6.77 -0.05
CA ALA A 72 -4.29 5.72 0.87
C ALA A 72 -4.07 4.35 0.19
N GLY A 73 -4.40 4.21 -1.09
CA GLY A 73 -4.11 3.02 -1.88
C GLY A 73 -4.68 3.08 -3.30
N ARG A 74 -4.32 2.10 -4.13
CA ARG A 74 -4.71 2.00 -5.54
C ARG A 74 -4.98 0.55 -5.92
N TYR A 75 -6.05 0.32 -6.67
CA TYR A 75 -6.28 -0.95 -7.33
C TYR A 75 -5.63 -0.96 -8.72
N LEU A 76 -4.77 -1.94 -8.98
CA LEU A 76 -4.08 -2.19 -10.24
C LEU A 76 -4.80 -3.35 -10.94
N ALA A 77 -5.66 -3.01 -11.89
CA ALA A 77 -6.64 -3.95 -12.45
C ALA A 77 -6.03 -5.03 -13.34
N GLU A 78 -4.93 -4.73 -14.04
CA GLU A 78 -4.27 -5.66 -14.96
C GLU A 78 -3.58 -6.79 -14.20
N GLU A 79 -2.97 -6.47 -13.06
CA GLU A 79 -2.25 -7.40 -12.19
C GLU A 79 -3.12 -8.00 -11.08
N SER A 80 -4.35 -7.48 -10.91
CA SER A 80 -5.24 -7.84 -9.80
C SER A 80 -4.59 -7.61 -8.43
N ILE A 81 -3.93 -6.45 -8.29
CA ILE A 81 -3.22 -6.04 -7.08
C ILE A 81 -3.94 -4.88 -6.41
N ILE A 82 -4.11 -4.96 -5.09
CA ILE A 82 -4.46 -3.84 -4.21
C ILE A 82 -3.17 -3.34 -3.57
N LEU A 83 -2.70 -2.18 -4.01
CA LEU A 83 -1.59 -1.46 -3.38
C LEU A 83 -2.15 -0.58 -2.26
N ILE A 84 -1.68 -0.73 -1.03
CA ILE A 84 -2.10 0.06 0.13
C ILE A 84 -0.89 0.75 0.76
N ASN A 85 -1.07 2.02 1.15
CA ASN A 85 -0.15 2.61 2.11
C ASN A 85 -0.35 1.90 3.46
N TYR A 86 0.71 1.68 4.23
CA TYR A 86 0.59 0.98 5.51
C TYR A 86 -0.42 1.64 6.47
N LYS A 87 -0.65 2.96 6.38
CA LYS A 87 -1.64 3.69 7.18
C LYS A 87 -3.09 3.51 6.70
N VAL A 88 -3.37 2.49 5.90
CA VAL A 88 -4.69 2.26 5.33
C VAL A 88 -5.75 2.02 6.41
N ASP A 89 -6.95 2.52 6.18
CA ASP A 89 -8.11 2.16 6.98
C ASP A 89 -8.98 1.09 6.32
N ILE A 90 -9.84 0.46 7.11
CA ILE A 90 -10.72 -0.60 6.62
C ILE A 90 -11.69 -0.12 5.53
N ASN A 91 -12.11 1.16 5.56
CA ASN A 91 -12.99 1.70 4.53
C ASN A 91 -12.26 1.76 3.18
N THR A 92 -10.99 2.16 3.20
CA THR A 92 -10.12 2.20 2.02
C THR A 92 -9.87 0.79 1.51
N ILE A 93 -9.58 -0.18 2.39
CA ILE A 93 -9.44 -1.60 2.00
C ILE A 93 -10.67 -2.07 1.25
N LEU A 94 -11.87 -1.84 1.81
CA LEU A 94 -13.13 -2.24 1.20
C LEU A 94 -13.44 -1.48 -0.09
N HIS A 95 -13.04 -0.21 -0.20
CA HIS A 95 -13.15 0.58 -1.44
C HIS A 95 -12.28 0.03 -2.56
N LEU A 96 -11.04 -0.33 -2.27
CA LEU A 96 -10.15 -0.95 -3.25
C LEU A 96 -10.65 -2.34 -3.65
N PHE A 97 -11.25 -3.08 -2.71
CA PHE A 97 -11.90 -4.35 -3.02
C PHE A 97 -13.17 -4.19 -3.84
N ALA A 98 -13.95 -3.12 -3.63
CA ALA A 98 -15.11 -2.81 -4.46
C ALA A 98 -14.72 -2.57 -5.93
N HIS A 99 -13.59 -1.91 -6.17
CA HIS A 99 -13.00 -1.78 -7.50
C HIS A 99 -12.62 -3.14 -8.10
N HIS A 100 -12.04 -4.01 -7.30
CA HIS A 100 -11.70 -5.37 -7.72
C HIS A 100 -12.92 -6.20 -8.12
N ILE A 101 -13.99 -6.19 -7.30
CA ILE A 101 -15.25 -6.88 -7.63
C ILE A 101 -15.80 -6.36 -8.96
N HIS A 102 -15.88 -5.04 -9.12
CA HIS A 102 -16.39 -4.44 -10.36
C HIS A 102 -15.53 -4.85 -11.57
N ALA A 103 -14.20 -4.90 -11.41
CA ALA A 103 -13.30 -5.35 -12.46
C ALA A 103 -13.48 -6.82 -12.84
N ILE A 104 -13.79 -7.71 -11.88
CA ILE A 104 -14.15 -9.11 -12.19
C ILE A 104 -15.45 -9.15 -13.00
N GLU A 105 -16.50 -8.45 -12.54
CA GLU A 105 -17.82 -8.49 -13.16
C GLU A 105 -17.83 -7.99 -14.61
N VAL A 106 -17.09 -6.92 -14.90
CA VAL A 106 -17.05 -6.35 -16.26
C VAL A 106 -15.90 -6.90 -17.13
N GLY A 107 -14.99 -7.66 -16.53
CA GLY A 107 -13.72 -8.09 -17.12
C GLY A 107 -12.59 -7.08 -16.91
N ARG A 108 -11.47 -7.53 -16.36
CA ARG A 108 -10.34 -6.67 -15.90
C ARG A 108 -9.79 -5.75 -16.98
N ALA A 109 -9.58 -6.25 -18.20
CA ALA A 109 -9.07 -5.46 -19.31
C ALA A 109 -10.03 -4.34 -19.73
N LYS A 110 -11.34 -4.63 -19.78
CA LYS A 110 -12.37 -3.65 -20.07
C LYS A 110 -12.47 -2.61 -18.95
N TYR A 111 -12.41 -3.05 -17.70
CA TYR A 111 -12.39 -2.16 -16.55
C TYR A 111 -11.20 -1.19 -16.60
N ALA A 112 -9.99 -1.69 -16.87
CA ALA A 112 -8.78 -0.87 -17.00
C ALA A 112 -8.93 0.19 -18.12
N GLN A 113 -9.47 -0.21 -19.27
CA GLN A 113 -9.73 0.71 -20.38
C GLN A 113 -10.75 1.79 -20.00
N VAL A 114 -11.85 1.43 -19.35
CA VAL A 114 -12.89 2.36 -18.88
C VAL A 114 -12.29 3.36 -17.90
N ARG A 115 -11.58 2.88 -16.88
CA ARG A 115 -10.95 3.74 -15.87
C ARG A 115 -9.99 4.75 -16.48
N ARG A 116 -9.16 4.32 -17.44
CA ARG A 116 -8.25 5.22 -18.17
C ARG A 116 -9.00 6.28 -18.98
N LEU A 117 -10.13 5.93 -19.60
CA LEU A 117 -10.96 6.90 -20.31
C LEU A 117 -11.65 7.89 -19.36
N GLU A 118 -12.10 7.42 -18.19
CA GLU A 118 -12.65 8.28 -17.14
C GLU A 118 -11.61 9.24 -16.59
N GLU A 119 -10.39 8.77 -16.32
CA GLU A 119 -9.24 9.58 -15.89
C GLU A 119 -8.92 10.74 -16.85
N LEU A 120 -9.04 10.51 -18.16
CA LEU A 120 -8.79 11.51 -19.19
C LEU A 120 -9.92 12.53 -19.35
N ARG A 121 -11.14 12.21 -18.91
CA ARG A 121 -12.35 12.99 -19.21
C ARG A 121 -12.98 13.64 -18.00
N LEU A 122 -12.81 13.06 -16.82
CA LEU A 122 -13.56 13.39 -15.62
C LEU A 122 -12.61 13.58 -14.42
N PRO A 123 -12.88 14.57 -13.56
CA PRO A 123 -12.25 14.66 -12.25
C PRO A 123 -12.67 13.44 -11.40
N TRP A 124 -11.84 13.10 -10.42
CA TRP A 124 -11.95 11.86 -9.63
C TRP A 124 -13.37 11.59 -9.10
N GLU A 125 -13.97 12.59 -8.47
CA GLU A 125 -15.25 12.53 -7.79
C GLU A 125 -16.45 12.29 -8.73
N LEU A 126 -16.27 12.54 -10.04
CA LEU A 126 -17.31 12.33 -11.05
C LEU A 126 -17.13 11.04 -11.85
N ARG A 127 -16.07 10.26 -11.59
CA ARG A 127 -15.79 9.02 -12.32
C ARG A 127 -16.81 7.93 -11.96
N PRO A 128 -17.58 7.40 -12.93
CA PRO A 128 -18.52 6.31 -12.67
C PRO A 128 -17.92 5.11 -11.94
N THR A 129 -16.68 4.72 -12.23
CA THR A 129 -16.05 3.60 -11.49
C THR A 129 -15.86 3.92 -10.01
N GLU A 130 -15.53 5.16 -9.66
CA GLU A 130 -15.37 5.59 -8.27
C GLU A 130 -16.73 5.70 -7.56
N VAL A 131 -17.76 6.22 -8.22
CA VAL A 131 -19.12 6.28 -7.66
C VAL A 131 -19.66 4.87 -7.35
N ILE A 132 -19.45 3.91 -8.26
CA ILE A 132 -19.83 2.51 -8.06
C ILE A 132 -19.05 1.90 -6.89
N ALA A 133 -17.76 2.18 -6.80
CA ALA A 133 -16.94 1.70 -5.69
C ALA A 133 -17.42 2.27 -4.34
N ILE A 134 -17.71 3.58 -4.24
CA ILE A 134 -18.26 4.20 -3.01
C ILE A 134 -19.54 3.50 -2.57
N TYR A 135 -20.48 3.30 -3.49
CA TYR A 135 -21.75 2.63 -3.18
C TYR A 135 -21.53 1.19 -2.68
N ARG A 136 -20.67 0.43 -3.36
CA ARG A 136 -20.33 -0.95 -2.98
C ARG A 136 -19.59 -1.02 -1.66
N THR A 137 -18.69 -0.09 -1.37
CA THR A 137 -18.02 0.03 -0.07
C THR A 137 -19.04 0.11 1.06
N ALA A 138 -20.08 0.93 0.90
CA ALA A 138 -21.14 1.05 1.90
C ALA A 138 -21.92 -0.27 2.09
N GLN A 139 -22.10 -1.06 1.03
CA GLN A 139 -22.71 -2.39 1.12
C GLN A 139 -21.79 -3.39 1.83
N LEU A 140 -20.50 -3.41 1.46
CA LEU A 140 -19.48 -4.28 2.05
C LEU A 140 -19.32 -4.01 3.55
N ILE A 141 -19.27 -2.74 3.97
CA ILE A 141 -19.19 -2.36 5.39
C ILE A 141 -20.36 -2.94 6.19
N LYS A 142 -21.58 -2.86 5.66
CA LYS A 142 -22.78 -3.39 6.34
C LYS A 142 -22.77 -4.91 6.43
N ALA A 143 -22.16 -5.58 5.46
CA ALA A 143 -22.05 -7.04 5.41
C ALA A 143 -20.77 -7.57 6.09
N LEU A 144 -19.90 -6.68 6.59
CA LEU A 144 -18.59 -7.07 7.08
C LEU A 144 -18.70 -7.90 8.37
N SER A 145 -18.04 -9.05 8.39
CA SER A 145 -18.11 -9.96 9.53
C SER A 145 -17.42 -9.36 10.79
N PRO A 146 -17.87 -9.72 12.01
CA PRO A 146 -17.18 -9.33 13.24
C PRO A 146 -15.72 -9.85 13.31
N ARG A 147 -15.43 -10.95 12.61
CA ARG A 147 -14.06 -11.48 12.50
C ARG A 147 -13.16 -10.53 11.72
N ALA A 148 -13.61 -10.03 10.57
CA ALA A 148 -12.85 -9.07 9.76
C ALA A 148 -12.55 -7.78 10.54
N TRP A 149 -13.52 -7.27 11.31
CA TRP A 149 -13.31 -6.13 12.20
C TRP A 149 -12.25 -6.41 13.27
N ARG A 150 -12.25 -7.61 13.87
CA ARG A 150 -11.22 -8.00 14.85
C ARG A 150 -9.85 -8.09 14.20
N THR A 151 -9.72 -8.81 13.08
CA THR A 151 -8.45 -8.90 12.34
C THR A 151 -7.89 -7.51 12.02
N TYR A 152 -8.71 -6.57 11.54
CA TYR A 152 -8.24 -5.21 11.30
C TYR A 152 -7.77 -4.49 12.58
N ASN A 153 -8.53 -4.59 13.67
CA ASN A 153 -8.20 -3.87 14.91
C ASN A 153 -7.05 -4.51 15.71
N GLU A 154 -6.93 -5.83 15.67
CA GLU A 154 -6.02 -6.62 16.52
C GLU A 154 -4.75 -7.05 15.78
N GLU A 155 -4.77 -7.10 14.44
CA GLU A 155 -3.61 -7.53 13.65
C GLU A 155 -3.07 -6.36 12.80
N VAL A 156 -3.92 -5.65 12.06
CA VAL A 156 -3.46 -4.57 11.16
C VAL A 156 -3.04 -3.32 11.94
N LYS A 157 -3.92 -2.72 12.75
CA LYS A 157 -3.62 -1.47 13.48
C LYS A 157 -2.35 -1.54 14.35
N PRO A 158 -2.09 -2.64 15.09
CA PRO A 158 -0.86 -2.75 15.86
C PRO A 158 0.41 -2.71 15.00
N ARG A 159 0.39 -3.32 13.82
CA ARG A 159 1.51 -3.27 12.86
C ARG A 159 1.73 -1.88 12.29
N ILE A 160 0.66 -1.14 12.01
CA ILE A 160 0.75 0.28 11.61
C ILE A 160 1.50 1.09 12.67
N LYS A 161 1.12 0.90 13.94
CA LYS A 161 1.75 1.56 15.08
C LYS A 161 3.21 1.14 15.24
N GLU A 162 3.52 -0.16 15.10
CA GLU A 162 4.89 -0.68 15.17
C GLU A 162 5.79 -0.04 14.10
N ILE A 163 5.32 0.08 12.86
CA ILE A 163 6.04 0.76 11.78
C ILE A 163 6.24 2.24 12.13
N ASP A 164 5.20 2.94 12.58
CA ASP A 164 5.29 4.37 12.93
C ASP A 164 6.32 4.63 14.04
N GLU A 165 6.36 3.78 15.07
CA GLU A 165 7.30 3.90 16.19
C GLU A 165 8.75 3.62 15.78
N ARG A 166 8.98 2.68 14.84
CA ARG A 166 10.32 2.24 14.48
C ARG A 166 10.91 2.96 13.28
N LEU A 167 10.09 3.50 12.38
CA LEU A 167 10.53 4.15 11.14
C LEU A 167 11.53 5.29 11.41
N GLY A 168 11.35 6.05 12.50
CA GLY A 168 12.30 7.09 12.92
C GLY A 168 13.69 6.53 13.19
N ASN A 169 13.78 5.43 13.94
CA ASN A 169 15.05 4.79 14.28
C ASN A 169 15.73 4.20 13.05
N VAL A 170 14.98 3.53 12.17
CA VAL A 170 15.52 3.00 10.91
C VAL A 170 16.10 4.12 10.05
N ARG A 171 15.37 5.24 9.91
CA ARG A 171 15.85 6.42 9.18
C ARG A 171 17.15 6.99 9.78
N LEU A 172 17.24 7.07 11.11
CA LEU A 172 18.47 7.53 11.78
C LEU A 172 19.66 6.61 11.51
N MET A 173 19.47 5.29 11.54
CA MET A 173 20.52 4.31 11.24
C MET A 173 21.01 4.40 9.79
N VAL A 174 20.09 4.52 8.84
CA VAL A 174 20.42 4.71 7.41
C VAL A 174 21.15 6.03 7.19
N ASN A 175 20.65 7.13 7.74
CA ASN A 175 21.32 8.44 7.65
C ASN A 175 22.73 8.43 8.24
N TYR A 176 22.95 7.67 9.32
CA TYR A 176 24.28 7.51 9.89
C TYR A 176 25.22 6.73 8.96
N LEU A 177 24.72 5.67 8.31
CA LEU A 177 25.47 4.94 7.28
C LEU A 177 25.84 5.85 6.10
N GLU A 178 24.91 6.67 5.62
CA GLU A 178 25.14 7.63 4.53
C GLU A 178 26.26 8.62 4.89
N ARG A 179 26.20 9.21 6.09
CA ARG A 179 27.25 10.13 6.58
C ARG A 179 28.62 9.48 6.70
N GLN A 180 28.69 8.20 7.11
CA GLN A 180 29.96 7.47 7.13
C GLN A 180 30.52 7.30 5.71
N VAL A 181 29.67 6.98 4.74
CA VAL A 181 30.07 6.86 3.34
C VAL A 181 30.56 8.20 2.79
N GLU A 182 29.85 9.30 3.06
CA GLU A 182 30.26 10.65 2.68
C GLU A 182 31.62 11.05 3.28
N HIS A 183 31.87 10.72 4.55
CA HIS A 183 33.15 10.96 5.21
C HIS A 183 34.30 10.17 4.56
N VAL A 184 34.06 8.90 4.20
CA VAL A 184 35.06 8.08 3.50
C VAL A 184 35.34 8.62 2.09
N ILE A 185 34.32 9.07 1.36
CA ILE A 185 34.47 9.64 0.03
C ILE A 185 35.23 10.98 0.10
N SER A 186 34.89 11.86 1.03
CA SER A 186 35.52 13.17 1.19
C SER A 186 36.99 13.06 1.63
N SER A 187 37.32 12.16 2.56
CA SER A 187 38.70 11.90 2.99
C SER A 187 39.61 11.29 1.91
N ARG A 188 39.02 10.69 0.88
CA ARG A 188 39.75 10.20 -0.31
C ARG A 188 39.94 11.25 -1.41
N LYS A 189 39.16 12.34 -1.39
CA LYS A 189 39.32 13.47 -2.34
C LYS A 189 40.40 14.47 -1.92
N SER A 190 40.93 14.36 -0.70
CA SER A 190 41.99 15.22 -0.15
C SER A 190 43.42 14.73 -0.47
N ILE A 191 43.65 14.10 -1.63
CA ILE A 191 44.97 13.76 -2.18
C ILE A 191 45.13 14.42 -3.54
#